data_AF-A0A925JU39-F1
#
_entry.id   AF-A0A925JU39-F1
#
_cell.length_a   1.000
_cell.length_b   1.000
_cell.length_c   1.000
_cell.angle_alpha   90.00
_cell.angle_beta   90.00
_cell.angle_gamma   90.00
#
_symmetry.space_group_name_H-M   'P 1'
#
loop_
_entity.id
_entity.type
_entity.pdbx_description
1 polymer ?
#
loop_
_entity_poly.entity_id
_entity_poly.type
_entity_poly.pdbx_seq_one_letter_code
_entity_poly.pdbx_strand_id
1 'polypeptide(L)'
;RVEYLTSLLTLQPSQVTLIRAVLTEEQTSSSAVQTSLGTARTALRDAVDALSPDATLDRLAATTGQLGGQLDAIHAKAQVKLLNVLTAEQRTKLNTLDGGGFGRGLGGPGRRGGPFPQ
;
A
#
# COMPACT_ATOMS: atom_id res chain seq x y z
N ARG A 1 -13.44 -6.67 -0.11
CA ARG A 1 -12.92 -5.28 -0.11
C ARG A 1 -13.93 -4.27 -0.71
N VAL A 2 -14.43 -4.47 -1.94
CA VAL A 2 -15.48 -3.60 -2.53
C VAL A 2 -16.73 -3.55 -1.64
N GLU A 3 -17.25 -4.70 -1.21
CA GLU A 3 -18.47 -4.77 -0.39
C GLU A 3 -18.32 -4.10 0.98
N TYR A 4 -17.13 -4.19 1.59
CA TYR A 4 -16.78 -3.49 2.82
C TYR A 4 -16.77 -1.97 2.62
N LEU A 5 -16.20 -1.47 1.52
CA LEU A 5 -16.21 -0.05 1.19
C LEU A 5 -17.62 0.45 0.82
N THR A 6 -18.43 -0.37 0.13
CA THR A 6 -19.81 -0.05 -0.24
C THR A 6 -20.71 0.13 0.97
N SER A 7 -20.64 -0.78 1.95
CA SER A 7 -21.46 -0.68 3.16
C SER A 7 -21.01 0.48 4.07
N LEU A 8 -19.70 0.74 4.17
CA LEU A 8 -19.16 1.79 5.03
C LEU A 8 -19.36 3.22 4.50
N LEU A 9 -19.26 3.41 3.18
CA LEU A 9 -19.32 4.74 2.56
C LEU A 9 -20.66 5.04 1.88
N THR A 10 -21.63 4.12 1.98
CA THR A 10 -22.94 4.22 1.33
C THR A 10 -22.78 4.55 -0.16
N LEU A 11 -21.91 3.79 -0.85
CA LEU A 11 -21.52 4.07 -2.23
C LEU A 11 -22.73 3.97 -3.16
N GLN A 12 -22.84 4.93 -4.09
CA GLN A 12 -23.84 4.87 -5.16
C GLN A 12 -23.49 3.71 -6.14
N PRO A 13 -24.48 3.06 -6.79
CA PRO A 13 -24.20 1.94 -7.70
C PRO A 13 -23.19 2.27 -8.82
N SER A 14 -23.20 3.50 -9.33
CA SER A 14 -22.22 4.00 -10.30
C SER A 14 -20.79 4.03 -9.74
N GLN A 15 -20.62 4.44 -8.49
CA GLN A 15 -19.33 4.44 -7.79
C GLN A 15 -18.83 3.01 -7.55
N VAL A 16 -19.72 2.08 -7.18
CA VAL A 16 -19.37 0.67 -6.97
C VAL A 16 -18.81 0.04 -8.25
N THR A 17 -19.41 0.33 -9.42
CA THR A 17 -18.93 -0.17 -10.71
C THR A 17 -17.52 0.35 -11.02
N LEU A 18 -17.28 1.65 -10.84
CA LEU A 18 -15.96 2.25 -11.07
C LEU A 18 -14.90 1.72 -10.10
N ILE A 19 -15.24 1.60 -8.82
CA ILE A 19 -14.35 1.06 -7.78
C ILE A 19 -14.00 -0.40 -8.07
N ARG A 20 -14.98 -1.20 -8.51
CA ARG A 20 -14.74 -2.60 -8.91
C ARG A 20 -13.78 -2.66 -10.10
N ALA A 21 -13.96 -1.81 -11.12
CA ALA A 21 -13.06 -1.78 -12.27
C ALA A 21 -11.62 -1.44 -11.87
N VAL A 22 -11.44 -0.43 -11.00
CA VAL A 22 -10.11 -0.03 -10.49
C VAL A 22 -9.45 -1.17 -9.71
N LEU A 23 -10.20 -1.87 -8.86
CA LEU A 23 -9.66 -2.99 -8.09
C LEU A 23 -9.34 -4.22 -8.96
N THR A 24 -10.14 -4.49 -9.99
CA THR A 24 -9.81 -5.53 -10.96
C THR A 24 -8.52 -5.20 -11.72
N GLU A 25 -8.37 -3.96 -12.21
CA GLU A 25 -7.15 -3.51 -12.88
C GLU A 25 -5.92 -3.59 -11.97
N GLU A 26 -6.06 -3.17 -10.72
CA GLU A 26 -5.02 -3.28 -9.69
C GLU A 26 -4.63 -4.73 -9.43
N GLN A 27 -5.61 -5.62 -9.23
CA GLN A 27 -5.38 -7.04 -8.99
C GLN A 27 -4.68 -7.71 -10.18
N THR A 28 -5.10 -7.40 -11.41
CA THR A 28 -4.48 -7.93 -12.62
C THR A 28 -3.02 -7.46 -12.73
N SER A 29 -2.78 -6.17 -12.46
CA SER A 29 -1.44 -5.59 -12.55
C SER A 29 -0.51 -6.10 -11.44
N SER A 30 -1.02 -6.22 -10.21
CA SER A 30 -0.22 -6.63 -9.05
C SER A 30 0.08 -8.13 -9.05
N SER A 31 -0.82 -8.98 -9.54
CA SER A 31 -0.63 -10.44 -9.56
C SER A 31 0.66 -10.88 -10.29
N ALA A 32 0.95 -10.27 -11.44
CA ALA A 32 2.16 -10.56 -12.21
C ALA A 32 3.44 -10.14 -11.47
N VAL A 33 3.40 -8.98 -10.82
CA VAL A 33 4.54 -8.45 -10.05
C VAL A 33 4.74 -9.24 -8.75
N GLN A 34 3.66 -9.64 -8.06
CA GLN A 34 3.71 -10.50 -6.86
C GLN A 34 4.33 -11.86 -7.18
N THR A 35 3.92 -12.48 -8.30
CA THR A 35 4.52 -13.74 -8.76
C THR A 35 6.02 -13.58 -9.00
N SER A 36 6.41 -12.53 -9.73
CA SER A 36 7.82 -12.23 -10.00
C SER A 36 8.62 -11.95 -8.73
N LEU A 37 8.03 -11.22 -7.78
CA LEU A 37 8.63 -10.92 -6.48
C LEU A 37 8.82 -12.19 -5.64
N GLY A 38 7.85 -13.11 -5.67
CA GLY A 38 7.96 -14.42 -5.06
C GLY A 38 9.16 -15.21 -5.60
N THR A 39 9.27 -15.30 -6.93
CA THR A 39 10.39 -15.94 -7.61
C THR A 39 11.73 -15.28 -7.25
N ALA A 40 11.82 -13.95 -7.29
CA ALA A 40 13.05 -13.22 -6.94
C ALA A 40 13.48 -13.45 -5.48
N ARG A 41 12.52 -13.48 -4.55
CA ARG A 41 12.78 -13.78 -3.12
C ARG A 41 13.22 -15.21 -2.90
N THR A 42 12.70 -16.17 -3.66
CA THR A 42 13.17 -17.57 -3.62
C THR A 42 14.59 -17.65 -4.17
N ALA A 43 14.85 -17.08 -5.35
CA ALA A 43 16.19 -17.06 -5.94
C ALA A 43 17.24 -16.40 -5.03
N LEU A 44 16.88 -15.33 -4.31
CA LEU A 44 17.75 -14.71 -3.32
C LEU A 44 18.07 -15.65 -2.15
N ARG A 45 17.07 -16.38 -1.65
CA ARG A 45 17.27 -17.38 -0.58
C ARG A 45 18.16 -18.53 -1.06
N ASP A 46 17.88 -19.06 -2.23
CA ASP A 46 18.69 -20.13 -2.83
C ASP A 46 20.14 -19.68 -3.06
N ALA A 47 20.35 -18.42 -3.46
CA ALA A 47 21.70 -17.86 -3.64
C ALA A 47 22.45 -17.72 -2.30
N VAL A 48 21.76 -17.40 -1.21
CA VAL A 48 22.32 -17.38 0.15
C VAL A 48 22.71 -18.79 0.58
N ASP A 49 21.82 -19.77 0.41
CA ASP A 49 22.07 -21.17 0.77
C ASP A 49 23.23 -21.77 -0.04
N ALA A 50 23.38 -21.34 -1.29
CA ALA A 50 24.47 -21.74 -2.18
C ALA A 50 25.79 -20.97 -1.94
N LEU A 51 25.85 -20.07 -0.95
CA LEU A 51 27.03 -19.21 -0.70
C LEU A 51 27.49 -18.46 -1.96
N SER A 52 26.53 -17.91 -2.71
CA SER A 52 26.79 -17.19 -3.95
C SER A 52 27.62 -15.92 -3.71
N PRO A 53 28.39 -15.45 -4.71
CA PRO A 53 29.15 -14.20 -4.59
C PRO A 53 28.27 -12.99 -4.31
N ASP A 54 28.80 -12.01 -3.57
CA ASP A 54 28.11 -10.77 -3.19
C ASP A 54 27.42 -10.07 -4.37
N ALA A 55 28.11 -9.97 -5.52
CA ALA A 55 27.55 -9.36 -6.72
C ALA A 55 26.25 -10.03 -7.21
N THR A 56 26.04 -11.32 -6.93
CA THR A 56 24.79 -12.03 -7.24
C THR A 56 23.71 -11.74 -6.21
N LEU A 57 24.06 -11.68 -4.93
CA LEU A 57 23.14 -11.30 -3.86
C LEU A 57 22.63 -9.87 -4.06
N ASP A 58 23.53 -8.93 -4.35
CA ASP A 58 23.22 -7.52 -4.59
C ASP A 58 22.23 -7.35 -5.75
N ARG A 59 22.46 -8.08 -6.85
CA ARG A 59 21.58 -8.04 -8.02
C ARG A 59 20.18 -8.56 -7.70
N LEU A 60 20.07 -9.71 -7.03
CA LEU A 60 18.79 -10.31 -6.65
C LEU A 60 18.05 -9.45 -5.62
N ALA A 61 18.77 -8.83 -4.69
CA ALA A 61 18.23 -7.86 -3.74
C ALA A 61 17.69 -6.61 -4.47
N ALA A 62 18.45 -6.05 -5.41
CA ALA A 62 18.02 -4.92 -6.22
C ALA A 62 16.75 -5.24 -7.02
N THR A 63 16.68 -6.43 -7.64
CA THR A 63 15.47 -6.90 -8.34
C THR A 63 14.27 -7.00 -7.39
N THR A 64 14.47 -7.55 -6.18
CA THR A 64 13.42 -7.62 -5.16
C THR A 64 12.92 -6.23 -4.76
N GLY A 65 13.82 -5.27 -4.56
CA GLY A 65 13.47 -3.88 -4.25
C GLY A 65 12.70 -3.20 -5.38
N GLN A 66 13.13 -3.38 -6.63
CA GLN A 66 12.43 -2.83 -7.80
C GLN A 66 11.01 -3.38 -7.94
N LEU A 67 10.84 -4.69 -7.79
CA LEU A 67 9.52 -5.34 -7.84
C LEU A 67 8.62 -4.89 -6.68
N GLY A 68 9.19 -4.72 -5.48
CA GLY A 68 8.49 -4.11 -4.35
C GLY A 68 7.98 -2.71 -4.66
N GLY A 69 8.85 -1.83 -5.17
CA GLY A 69 8.46 -0.48 -5.57
C GLY A 69 7.41 -0.44 -6.69
N GLN A 70 7.44 -1.40 -7.62
CA GLN A 70 6.39 -1.54 -8.64
C GLN A 70 5.03 -1.87 -8.03
N LEU A 71 4.97 -2.76 -7.02
CA LEU A 71 3.73 -3.06 -6.30
C LEU A 71 3.20 -1.83 -5.57
N ASP A 72 4.06 -1.12 -4.85
CA ASP A 72 3.66 0.10 -4.14
C ASP A 72 3.10 1.15 -5.10
N ALA A 73 3.72 1.31 -6.27
CA ALA A 73 3.24 2.21 -7.32
C ALA A 73 1.87 1.78 -7.88
N ILE A 74 1.63 0.48 -8.07
CA ILE A 74 0.34 -0.06 -8.53
C ILE A 74 -0.75 0.23 -7.49
N HIS A 75 -0.48 -0.09 -6.21
CA HIS A 75 -1.42 0.15 -5.12
C HIS A 75 -1.71 1.64 -4.92
N ALA A 76 -0.68 2.51 -4.97
CA ALA A 76 -0.86 3.95 -4.86
C ALA A 76 -1.70 4.53 -6.00
N LYS A 77 -1.45 4.11 -7.25
CA LYS A 77 -2.25 4.53 -8.41
C LYS A 77 -3.71 4.10 -8.28
N ALA A 78 -3.94 2.87 -7.82
CA ALA A 78 -5.29 2.38 -7.57
C ALA A 78 -5.98 3.16 -6.46
N GLN A 79 -5.28 3.48 -5.37
CA GLN A 79 -5.82 4.27 -4.27
C GLN A 79 -6.21 5.69 -4.72
N VAL A 80 -5.38 6.35 -5.52
CA VAL A 80 -5.71 7.66 -6.12
C VAL A 80 -6.96 7.56 -7.01
N LYS A 81 -7.04 6.53 -7.87
CA LYS A 81 -8.23 6.28 -8.70
C LYS A 81 -9.49 6.04 -7.85
N LEU A 82 -9.40 5.25 -6.79
CA LEU A 82 -10.49 5.00 -5.85
C LEU A 82 -10.96 6.28 -5.17
N LEU A 83 -10.04 7.07 -4.62
CA LEU A 83 -10.36 8.35 -3.98
C LEU A 83 -11.04 9.29 -4.99
N ASN A 84 -10.61 9.32 -6.25
CA ASN A 84 -11.25 10.12 -7.31
C ASN A 84 -12.70 9.73 -7.62
N VAL A 85 -13.11 8.49 -7.34
CA VAL A 85 -14.51 8.07 -7.46
C VAL A 85 -15.35 8.49 -6.25
N LEU A 86 -14.72 8.65 -5.09
CA LEU A 86 -15.39 9.05 -3.84
C LEU A 86 -15.65 10.55 -3.79
N THR A 87 -16.79 10.93 -3.22
CA THR A 87 -17.08 12.34 -2.90
C THR A 87 -16.21 12.83 -1.75
N ALA A 88 -16.09 14.15 -1.58
CA ALA A 88 -15.33 14.74 -0.47
C ALA A 88 -15.80 14.22 0.91
N GLU A 89 -17.12 14.07 1.10
CA GLU A 89 -17.70 13.54 2.34
C GLU A 89 -17.34 12.08 2.58
N GLN A 90 -17.35 11.25 1.52
CA GLN A 90 -16.95 9.84 1.60
C GLN A 90 -15.44 9.70 1.89
N ARG A 91 -14.59 10.56 1.31
CA ARG A 91 -13.16 10.61 1.64
C ARG A 91 -12.93 10.97 3.10
N THR A 92 -13.67 11.95 3.62
CA THR A 92 -13.60 12.33 5.04
C THR A 92 -14.02 11.18 5.94
N LYS A 93 -15.14 10.49 5.62
CA LYS A 93 -15.57 9.29 6.36
C LYS A 93 -14.51 8.19 6.32
N LEU A 94 -13.93 7.92 5.16
CA LEU A 94 -12.86 6.93 5.02
C LEU A 94 -11.65 7.28 5.90
N ASN A 95 -11.20 8.54 5.86
CA ASN A 95 -10.09 9.03 6.70
C ASN A 95 -10.38 8.96 8.21
N THR A 96 -11.65 9.13 8.62
CA THR A 96 -12.06 8.97 10.02
C THR A 96 -12.17 7.51 10.45
N LEU A 97 -12.57 6.61 9.54
CA LEU A 97 -12.76 5.17 9.79
C LEU A 97 -11.44 4.39 9.78
N ASP A 98 -10.47 4.78 8.96
CA ASP A 98 -9.09 4.26 9.00
C ASP A 98 -8.31 4.70 10.26
N GLY A 99 -9.00 5.30 11.24
CA GLY A 99 -8.42 5.61 12.55
C GLY A 99 -7.43 6.76 12.48
N GLY A 100 -7.90 7.95 12.09
CA GLY A 100 -7.12 9.17 12.31
C GLY A 100 -5.84 9.24 11.48
N GLY A 101 -6.02 9.17 10.16
CA GLY A 101 -5.19 9.90 9.21
C GLY A 101 -4.01 9.13 8.61
N PHE A 102 -3.85 9.39 7.31
CA PHE A 102 -2.57 9.48 6.59
C PHE A 102 -1.60 10.51 7.24
N GLY A 103 -1.42 10.47 8.57
CA GLY A 103 -0.84 11.56 9.34
C GLY A 103 -0.62 11.34 10.85
N ARG A 104 -0.87 10.15 11.42
CA ARG A 104 -0.34 9.82 12.77
C ARG A 104 1.12 9.34 12.74
N GLY A 105 1.93 10.06 11.98
CA GLY A 105 3.36 10.29 12.26
C GLY A 105 3.61 11.60 13.02
N LEU A 106 2.57 12.29 13.50
CA LEU A 106 2.71 13.39 14.45
C LEU A 106 2.25 12.92 15.83
N GLY A 107 3.21 12.44 16.62
CA GLY A 107 3.07 12.31 18.06
C GLY A 107 2.87 13.68 18.71
N GLY A 108 1.61 14.12 18.79
CA GLY A 108 1.04 14.82 19.94
C GLY A 108 1.20 16.35 19.99
N PRO A 109 0.09 17.11 19.96
CA PRO A 109 0.05 18.44 20.55
C PRO A 109 -0.06 18.30 22.08
N GLY A 110 0.96 18.78 22.80
CA GLY A 110 0.82 19.17 24.20
C GLY A 110 1.32 18.20 25.26
N ARG A 111 2.65 18.18 25.49
CA ARG A 111 3.17 18.21 26.86
C ARG A 111 3.96 19.49 27.07
N ARG A 112 3.18 20.52 27.43
CA ARG A 112 3.47 21.55 28.43
C ARG A 112 4.81 21.31 29.15
N GLY A 113 5.72 22.28 29.02
CA GLY A 113 6.98 22.30 29.72
C GLY A 113 6.81 22.01 31.21
N GLY A 114 7.60 21.06 31.69
CA GLY A 114 7.95 20.93 33.10
C GLY A 114 9.39 21.39 33.28
N PRO A 115 9.71 22.21 34.29
CA PRO A 115 11.08 22.62 34.55
C PRO A 115 11.89 21.41 35.03
N PHE A 116 13.12 21.30 34.54
CA PHE A 116 14.13 20.38 35.10
C PHE A 116 14.51 20.87 36.51
N PRO A 117 14.49 20.01 37.55
CA PRO A 117 15.27 20.23 38.75
C PRO A 117 16.45 19.25 38.84
N GLN A 118 17.63 19.85 38.98
CA GLN A 118 18.91 19.35 39.55
C GLN A 118 19.55 18.13 38.89
#